data_AF-A0A3D1R657-F1
#
_entry.id   AF-A0A3D1R657-F1
#
_cell.length_a   1.000
_cell.length_b   1.000
_cell.length_c   1.000
_cell.angle_alpha   90.00
_cell.angle_beta   90.00
_cell.angle_gamma   90.00
#
_symmetry.space_group_name_H-M   'P 1'
#
loop_
_entity.id
_entity.type
_entity.pdbx_description
1 polymer ?
#
loop_
_entity_poly.entity_id
_entity_poly.type
_entity_poly.pdbx_seq_one_letter_code
_entity_poly.pdbx_strand_id
1 'polypeptide(L)' 'MADTVDPKVFDKRLVGRNLKKGLLDPKDYERYLKSLPDLAGNAANIEATVEPTQVVATGSHPEED' A
#
# COMPACT_ATOMS: atom_id res chain seq x y z
N MET A 1 -18.86 0.91 -20.39
CA MET A 1 -19.14 2.27 -19.89
C MET A 1 -18.54 2.35 -18.49
N ALA A 2 -17.25 2.64 -18.38
CA ALA A 2 -16.52 2.65 -17.10
C ALA A 2 -16.21 4.08 -16.62
N ASP A 3 -16.70 5.11 -17.31
CA ASP A 3 -15.97 6.38 -17.39
C ASP A 3 -16.66 7.58 -16.75
N THR A 4 -17.61 7.40 -15.83
CA THR A 4 -18.28 8.54 -15.16
C THR A 4 -18.57 8.35 -13.67
N VAL A 5 -17.88 7.44 -12.99
CA VAL A 5 -18.02 7.32 -11.53
C VAL A 5 -17.01 8.26 -10.88
N ASP A 6 -17.51 9.17 -10.04
CA ASP A 6 -16.70 10.17 -9.34
C ASP A 6 -15.58 9.46 -8.54
N PRO A 7 -14.29 9.80 -8.71
CA PRO A 7 -13.17 9.16 -8.03
C PRO A 7 -13.31 9.15 -6.50
N LYS A 8 -14.09 10.08 -5.92
CA LYS A 8 -14.42 10.11 -4.49
C LYS A 8 -15.16 8.87 -4.00
N VAL A 9 -15.87 8.17 -4.87
CA VAL A 9 -16.62 6.97 -4.51
C VAL A 9 -15.68 5.79 -4.23
N PHE A 10 -14.53 5.75 -4.90
CA PHE A 10 -13.47 4.75 -4.74
C PHE A 10 -12.49 5.06 -3.60
N ASP A 11 -12.69 6.16 -2.86
CA ASP A 11 -11.86 6.49 -1.69
C ASP A 11 -11.90 5.36 -0.66
N LYS A 12 -10.73 4.80 -0.33
CA LYS A 12 -10.53 3.72 0.63
C LYS A 12 -11.20 3.97 1.98
N ARG A 13 -11.28 5.24 2.42
CA ARG A 13 -11.92 5.62 3.70
C ARG A 13 -13.44 5.51 3.65
N LEU A 14 -14.02 5.68 2.46
CA LEU A 14 -15.45 5.77 2.23
C LEU A 14 -16.02 4.53 1.54
N VAL A 15 -15.18 3.70 0.93
CA VAL A 15 -15.60 2.60 0.07
C VAL A 15 -16.55 1.63 0.77
N GLY A 16 -16.26 1.25 2.02
CA GLY A 16 -17.12 0.35 2.78
C GLY A 16 -18.50 0.94 3.07
N ARG A 17 -18.58 2.26 3.25
CA ARG A 17 -19.86 2.97 3.40
C ARG A 17 -20.59 3.08 2.06
N ASN A 18 -19.87 3.36 0.98
CA ASN A 18 -20.43 3.54 -0.35
C ASN A 18 -20.98 2.22 -0.92
N LEU A 19 -20.30 1.10 -0.66
CA LEU A 19 -20.76 -0.26 -0.95
C LEU A 19 -22.07 -0.58 -0.20
N LYS A 20 -22.15 -0.29 1.10
CA LYS A 20 -23.37 -0.49 1.91
C LYS A 20 -24.55 0.37 1.45
N LYS A 21 -24.26 1.55 0.91
CA LYS A 21 -25.27 2.49 0.39
C LYS A 21 -25.64 2.23 -1.08
N GLY A 22 -25.00 1.28 -1.76
CA GLY A 22 -25.25 0.98 -3.17
C GLY A 22 -24.74 2.03 -4.16
N LEU A 23 -23.89 2.96 -3.70
CA LEU A 23 -23.23 3.94 -4.59
C LEU A 23 -22.06 3.32 -5.38
N LEU A 24 -21.61 2.14 -4.96
CA LEU A 24 -20.54 1.39 -5.58
C LEU A 24 -20.91 -0.09 -5.63
N ASP A 25 -20.72 -0.74 -6.78
CA ASP A 25 -20.81 -2.20 -6.89
C ASP A 25 -19.47 -2.81 -6.44
N PRO A 26 -19.46 -3.86 -5.58
CA PRO A 26 -18.24 -4.60 -5.26
C PRO A 26 -17.46 -5.06 -6.51
N LYS A 27 -18.14 -5.45 -7.60
CA LYS A 27 -17.47 -5.88 -8.83
C LYS A 27 -16.70 -4.76 -9.52
N ASP A 28 -17.26 -3.55 -9.51
CA ASP A 28 -16.61 -2.38 -10.10
C ASP A 28 -15.44 -1.91 -9.24
N TYR A 29 -15.55 -2.01 -7.92
CA TYR A 29 -14.44 -1.76 -7.01
C TYR A 29 -13.27 -2.74 -7.26
N GLU A 30 -13.55 -4.03 -7.42
CA GLU A 30 -12.52 -5.02 -7.75
C GLU A 30 -11.85 -4.75 -9.10
N ARG A 31 -12.61 -4.36 -10.11
CA ARG A 31 -12.06 -3.97 -11.42
C ARG A 31 -11.18 -2.73 -11.31
N TYR A 32 -11.61 -1.73 -10.55
CA TYR A 32 -10.82 -0.53 -10.28
C TYR A 32 -9.50 -0.87 -9.61
N LEU A 33 -9.51 -1.69 -8.56
CA LEU A 33 -8.30 -2.15 -7.88
C LEU A 33 -7.35 -2.89 -8.82
N LYS A 34 -7.88 -3.69 -9.77
CA LYS A 34 -7.10 -4.39 -10.79
C LYS A 34 -6.57 -3.50 -11.92
N SER A 35 -7.14 -2.32 -12.11
CA SER A 35 -6.64 -1.32 -13.07
C SER A 35 -5.57 -0.39 -12.48
N LEU A 36 -5.33 -0.45 -11.17
CA LEU A 36 -4.38 0.45 -10.52
C LEU A 36 -2.95 0.21 -11.01
N PRO A 37 -2.21 1.27 -11.38
CA PRO A 37 -0.84 1.13 -11.89
C PRO A 37 0.14 0.66 -10.80
N ASP A 38 -0.14 0.98 -9.54
CA ASP A 38 0.64 0.64 -8.34
C ASP A 38 0.31 -0.73 -7.75
N LEU A 39 -0.37 -1.61 -8.51
CA LEU A 39 -0.56 -3.00 -8.12
C LEU A 39 0.77 -3.68 -7.84
N ALA A 40 0.82 -4.46 -6.77
CA ALA A 40 2.02 -5.22 -6.39
C ALA A 40 2.54 -6.12 -7.54
N GLY A 41 1.64 -6.65 -8.38
CA GLY A 41 2.02 -7.44 -9.56
C GLY A 41 2.71 -6.65 -10.68
N ASN A 42 2.55 -5.32 -10.69
CA ASN A 42 3.20 -4.41 -11.63
C ASN A 42 4.47 -3.78 -11.04
N ALA A 43 4.84 -4.12 -9.80
CA ALA A 43 6.04 -3.58 -9.18
C ALA A 43 7.29 -4.04 -9.94
N ALA A 44 8.22 -3.11 -10.18
CA ALA A 44 9.51 -3.46 -10.73
C ALA A 44 10.30 -4.28 -9.71
N ASN A 45 10.82 -5.44 -10.13
CA ASN A 45 11.76 -6.19 -9.31
C ASN A 45 13.07 -5.42 -9.23
N ILE A 46 13.49 -5.09 -8.00
CA ILE A 46 14.75 -4.40 -7.74
C ILE A 46 15.66 -5.39 -7.04
N GLU A 47 16.79 -5.70 -7.65
CA GLU A 47 17.84 -6.47 -7.00
C GLU A 47 18.61 -5.53 -6.06
N ALA A 48 18.51 -5.79 -4.76
CA ALA A 48 19.20 -5.01 -3.74
C ALA A 48 20.34 -5.84 -3.14
N THR A 49 21.57 -5.34 -3.24
CA THR A 49 22.72 -5.89 -2.54
C THR A 49 22.69 -5.39 -1.10
N VAL A 50 22.48 -6.30 -0.14
CA VAL A 50 22.52 -5.97 1.28
C VAL A 50 23.96 -6.08 1.75
N GLU A 51 24.64 -4.95 1.87
CA GLU A 51 25.95 -4.85 2.53
C GLU A 51 25.76 -5.05 4.04
N PRO A 52 26.47 -6.01 4.68
CA PRO A 52 26.38 -6.21 6.11
C PRO A 52 26.98 -4.99 6.84
N THR A 53 26.11 -4.10 7.29
CA THR A 53 26.53 -2.97 8.11
C THR A 53 26.76 -3.49 9.53
N GLN A 54 28.01 -3.46 9.99
CA GLN A 54 28.36 -3.85 11.35
C GLN A 54 27.75 -2.83 12.33
N VAL A 55 26.78 -3.27 13.12
CA VAL A 55 26.31 -2.53 14.30
C VAL A 55 27.44 -2.50 15.32
N VAL A 56 28.26 -1.45 15.28
CA VAL A 56 29.18 -1.13 16.37
C VAL A 56 28.34 -0.69 17.56
N ALA A 57 28.24 -1.56 18.56
CA ALA A 57 27.70 -1.21 19.87
C ALA A 57 28.66 -0.20 20.53
N THR A 58 28.53 1.08 20.20
CA THR A 58 29.14 2.16 20.98
C THR A 58 28.36 2.29 22.28
N GLY A 59 28.76 1.50 23.27
CA GLY A 59 28.12 1.47 24.58
C GLY A 59 28.94 0.69 25.60
N SER A 60 30.26 0.80 25.57
CA SER A 60 31.10 0.44 26.72
C SER A 60 30.92 1.51 27.78
N HIS A 61 29.98 1.31 28.71
CA HIS A 61 30.00 2.00 30.00
C HIS A 61 31.00 1.25 30.89
N PRO A 62 32.14 1.84 31.27
CA PRO A 62 33.00 1.22 32.26
C PRO A 62 32.29 1.34 33.62
N GLU A 63 31.84 0.22 34.19
CA GLU A 63 31.56 0.17 35.61
C GLU A 63 32.91 0.16 36.33
N GLU A 64 33.26 1.28 36.96
CA GLU A 64 34.30 1.35 37.98
C GLU A 64 33.70 0.88 39.31
N ASP A 65 34.24 -0.22 39.87
CA ASP A 65 34.43 -0.44 41.32
C ASP A 65 35.34 -1.65 41.60
#